data_AF-A0A925PA72-F1
#
_entry.id   AF-A0A925PA72-F1
#
_cell.length_a   1.000
_cell.length_b   1.000
_cell.length_c   1.000
_cell.angle_alpha   90.00
_cell.angle_beta   90.00
_cell.angle_gamma   90.00
#
_symmetry.space_group_name_H-M   'P 1'
#
loop_
_entity.id
_entity.type
_entity.pdbx_description
1 polymer ?
#
loop_
_entity_poly.entity_id
_entity_poly.type
_entity_poly.pdbx_seq_one_letter_code
_entity_poly.pdbx_strand_id
1 'polypeptide(L)'
;MSALSRKPWPMRWIVLVIVLCIGPYTYVNLKYRKPNKVFEPYADMKEQANVKQLLEAGYNRVTVRAERPFPALAPSEITRGPAAQLAPAPGGLPDPLGQTLVEIPRLPLGYRSLVAPAEISSLMPVRLQFTAQIETDHEQLGGAQVFVRENSVVIVPTFEPVPGKLQARTRESDILLTLPAGALQPGEHIFTLAGARDSIRWTVLVR
;
A
#
# COMPACT_ATOMS: atom_id res chain seq x y z
N MET A 1 -46.83 47.00 -37.17
CA MET A 1 -45.61 46.53 -36.49
C MET A 1 -45.35 45.09 -36.94
N SER A 2 -44.50 44.91 -37.95
CA SER A 2 -44.34 43.63 -38.63
C SER A 2 -43.35 42.74 -37.85
N ALA A 3 -43.81 41.58 -37.39
CA ALA A 3 -42.97 40.61 -36.68
C ALA A 3 -41.94 39.99 -37.65
N LEU A 4 -40.65 40.26 -37.43
CA LEU A 4 -39.56 39.61 -38.13
C LEU A 4 -39.55 38.11 -37.78
N SER A 5 -40.04 37.28 -38.71
CA SER A 5 -39.92 35.82 -38.62
C SER A 5 -38.44 35.43 -38.70
N ARG A 6 -37.80 35.19 -37.55
CA ARG A 6 -36.44 34.65 -37.46
C ARG A 6 -36.50 33.17 -37.86
N LYS A 7 -36.31 32.90 -39.14
CA LYS A 7 -36.10 31.53 -39.62
C LYS A 7 -34.82 31.00 -38.93
N PRO A 8 -34.88 29.91 -38.14
CA PRO A 8 -33.66 29.37 -37.55
C PRO A 8 -32.73 28.96 -38.69
N TRP A 9 -31.45 29.33 -38.57
CA TRP A 9 -30.43 28.94 -39.54
C TRP A 9 -30.49 27.42 -39.78
N PRO A 10 -30.21 26.94 -41.00
CA PRO A 10 -30.33 25.52 -41.29
C PRO A 10 -29.39 24.73 -40.36
N MET A 11 -29.99 24.02 -39.40
CA MET A 11 -29.32 23.38 -38.26
C MET A 11 -28.17 22.44 -38.69
N ARG A 12 -28.26 21.90 -39.91
CA ARG A 12 -27.26 21.04 -40.53
C ARG A 12 -25.88 21.72 -40.69
N TRP A 13 -25.84 23.02 -40.96
CA TRP A 13 -24.56 23.75 -41.11
C TRP A 13 -23.88 24.01 -39.77
N ILE A 14 -24.66 24.26 -38.72
CA ILE A 14 -24.14 24.42 -37.36
C ILE A 14 -23.53 23.10 -36.88
N VAL A 15 -24.24 21.98 -37.12
CA VAL A 15 -23.74 20.63 -36.79
C VAL A 15 -22.44 20.33 -37.54
N LEU A 16 -22.36 20.68 -38.83
CA LEU A 16 -21.16 20.47 -39.63
C LEU A 16 -19.96 21.23 -39.06
N VAL A 17 -20.14 22.50 -38.69
CA VAL A 17 -19.07 23.32 -38.07
C VAL A 17 -18.65 22.75 -36.72
N ILE A 18 -19.59 22.30 -35.89
CA ILE A 18 -19.27 21.68 -34.59
C ILE A 18 -18.43 20.42 -34.78
N VAL A 19 -18.81 19.54 -35.72
CA VAL A 19 -18.04 18.31 -36.02
C VAL A 19 -16.66 18.65 -36.57
N LEU A 20 -16.57 19.64 -37.47
CA LEU A 20 -15.31 20.08 -38.06
C LEU A 20 -14.36 20.73 -37.04
N CYS A 21 -14.87 21.41 -36.02
CA CYS A 21 -14.05 22.01 -34.97
C CYS A 21 -13.69 21.02 -33.86
N ILE A 22 -14.67 20.26 -33.36
CA ILE A 22 -14.47 19.35 -32.22
C ILE A 22 -13.74 18.08 -32.64
N GLY A 23 -14.09 17.49 -33.79
CA GLY A 23 -13.51 16.22 -34.24
C GLY A 23 -11.97 16.24 -34.30
N PRO A 24 -11.35 17.21 -35.01
CA PRO A 24 -9.90 17.33 -35.08
C PRO A 24 -9.27 17.63 -33.71
N TYR A 25 -9.88 18.53 -32.94
CA TYR A 25 -9.40 18.87 -31.60
C TYR A 25 -9.39 17.64 -30.68
N THR A 26 -10.46 16.86 -30.67
CA THR A 26 -10.57 15.62 -29.89
C THR A 26 -9.59 14.56 -30.38
N TYR A 27 -9.41 14.41 -31.70
CA TYR A 27 -8.44 13.47 -32.27
C TYR A 27 -6.99 13.81 -31.87
N VAL A 28 -6.60 15.08 -32.00
CA VAL A 28 -5.26 15.54 -31.61
C VAL A 28 -5.06 15.35 -30.10
N ASN A 29 -6.03 15.73 -29.29
CA ASN A 29 -5.93 15.56 -27.84
C ASN A 29 -5.77 14.09 -27.47
N LEU A 30 -6.57 13.17 -28.03
CA LEU A 30 -6.45 11.74 -27.74
C LEU A 30 -5.14 11.12 -28.25
N LYS A 31 -4.68 11.49 -29.45
CA LYS A 31 -3.46 10.93 -30.06
C LYS A 31 -2.17 11.40 -29.38
N TYR A 32 -2.14 12.64 -28.90
CA TYR A 32 -0.95 13.24 -28.30
C TYR A 32 -1.04 13.40 -26.77
N ARG A 33 -2.13 12.95 -26.14
CA ARG A 33 -2.23 12.88 -24.69
C ARG A 33 -1.13 11.98 -24.17
N LYS A 34 -0.12 12.59 -23.53
CA LYS A 34 0.94 11.86 -22.85
C LYS A 34 0.29 10.96 -21.78
N PRO A 35 0.58 9.65 -21.75
CA PRO A 35 0.02 8.73 -20.77
C PRO A 35 0.65 8.88 -19.37
N ASN A 36 1.68 9.72 -19.24
CA ASN A 36 2.44 9.83 -18.01
C ASN A 36 1.70 10.67 -16.97
N LYS A 37 1.79 10.21 -15.71
CA LYS A 37 1.36 10.94 -14.53
C LYS A 37 1.96 12.35 -14.57
N VAL A 38 1.15 13.36 -14.27
CA VAL A 38 1.64 14.74 -14.15
C VAL A 38 2.67 14.74 -13.03
N PHE A 39 3.86 15.28 -13.30
CA PHE A 39 4.90 15.45 -12.29
C PHE A 39 4.36 16.35 -11.19
N GLU A 40 4.32 15.84 -9.97
CA GLU A 40 3.84 16.52 -8.76
C GLU A 40 5.07 16.87 -7.91
N PRO A 41 5.67 18.08 -8.06
CA PRO A 41 7.04 18.34 -7.60
C PRO A 41 7.28 18.01 -6.12
N TYR A 42 6.32 18.33 -5.25
CA TYR A 42 6.43 18.03 -3.83
C TYR A 42 6.33 16.54 -3.51
N ALA A 43 5.45 15.79 -4.18
CA ALA A 43 5.30 14.36 -3.94
C ALA A 43 6.51 13.60 -4.50
N ASP A 44 6.89 13.91 -5.74
CA ASP A 44 7.95 13.20 -6.46
C ASP A 44 9.34 13.47 -5.85
N MET A 45 9.64 14.71 -5.43
CA MET A 45 10.91 15.00 -4.74
C MET A 45 11.00 14.34 -3.35
N LYS A 46 9.88 14.25 -2.63
CA LYS A 46 9.82 13.57 -1.33
C LYS A 46 10.05 12.07 -1.48
N GLU A 47 9.41 11.44 -2.46
CA GLU A 47 9.58 10.01 -2.73
C GLU A 47 11.04 9.70 -3.08
N GLN A 48 11.66 10.52 -3.93
CA GLN A 48 13.09 10.39 -4.26
C GLN A 48 13.99 10.55 -3.03
N ALA A 49 13.71 11.51 -2.14
CA ALA A 49 14.48 11.71 -0.92
C ALA A 49 14.38 10.50 0.02
N ASN A 50 13.17 9.96 0.20
CA ASN A 50 12.92 8.80 1.06
C ASN A 50 13.62 7.55 0.52
N VAL A 51 13.56 7.32 -0.80
CA VAL A 51 14.26 6.19 -1.45
C VAL A 51 15.77 6.33 -1.29
N LYS A 52 16.35 7.52 -1.47
CA LYS A 52 17.78 7.74 -1.30
C LYS A 52 18.24 7.49 0.13
N GLN A 53 17.54 8.05 1.13
CA GLN A 53 17.89 7.86 2.55
C GLN A 53 17.79 6.39 2.97
N LEU A 54 16.75 5.68 2.53
CA LEU A 54 16.59 4.25 2.80
C LEU A 54 17.74 3.42 2.19
N LEU A 55 18.11 3.69 0.94
CA LEU A 55 19.20 2.99 0.27
C LEU A 55 20.56 3.29 0.93
N GLU A 56 20.81 4.54 1.31
CA GLU A 56 22.02 4.95 2.05
C GLU A 56 22.10 4.26 3.43
N ALA A 57 20.96 4.06 4.10
CA ALA A 57 20.85 3.33 5.35
C ALA A 57 20.87 1.79 5.20
N GLY A 58 21.00 1.28 3.97
CA GLY A 58 21.05 -0.16 3.66
C GLY A 58 19.69 -0.86 3.65
N TYR A 59 18.59 -0.12 3.64
CA TYR A 59 17.24 -0.65 3.53
C TYR A 59 16.81 -0.81 2.08
N ASN A 60 16.32 -2.00 1.76
CA ASN A 60 15.58 -2.27 0.54
C ASN A 60 14.08 -2.31 0.85
N ARG A 61 13.28 -1.49 0.13
CA ARG A 61 11.83 -1.48 0.26
C ARG A 61 11.21 -2.51 -0.70
N VAL A 62 10.52 -3.48 -0.13
CA VAL A 62 9.79 -4.50 -0.88
C VAL A 62 8.33 -4.08 -1.01
N THR A 63 7.83 -4.02 -2.24
CA THR A 63 6.40 -3.84 -2.52
C THR A 63 5.66 -5.12 -2.15
N VAL A 64 4.67 -5.00 -1.28
CA VAL A 64 3.85 -6.11 -0.80
C VAL A 64 2.39 -5.88 -1.10
N ARG A 65 1.63 -6.97 -1.22
CA ARG A 65 0.19 -6.91 -1.38
C ARG A 65 -0.45 -7.11 -0.01
N ALA A 66 -1.21 -6.12 0.45
CA ALA A 66 -1.98 -6.20 1.68
C ALA A 66 -3.46 -6.14 1.33
N GLU A 67 -4.24 -7.13 1.76
CA GLU A 67 -5.65 -7.27 1.40
C GLU A 67 -6.57 -7.11 2.61
N ARG A 68 -7.66 -6.38 2.41
CA ARG A 68 -8.73 -6.10 3.36
C ARG A 68 -10.07 -5.92 2.60
N PRO A 69 -11.20 -6.41 3.14
CA PRO A 69 -11.30 -7.43 4.17
C PRO A 69 -10.84 -8.77 3.58
N PHE A 70 -10.08 -9.55 4.33
CA PHE A 70 -9.73 -10.91 3.92
C PHE A 70 -10.36 -11.91 4.91
N PRO A 71 -11.19 -12.88 4.44
CA PRO A 71 -11.74 -13.88 5.33
C PRO A 71 -10.60 -14.70 5.94
N ALA A 72 -10.64 -14.91 7.26
CA ALA A 72 -9.56 -15.61 7.96
C ALA A 72 -9.30 -16.99 7.33
N LEU A 73 -8.08 -17.21 6.84
CA LEU A 73 -7.63 -18.52 6.37
C LEU A 73 -7.30 -19.40 7.56
N ALA A 74 -7.39 -20.71 7.34
CA ALA A 74 -6.93 -21.67 8.33
C ALA A 74 -5.41 -21.51 8.56
N PRO A 75 -4.90 -21.60 9.80
CA PRO A 75 -3.48 -21.42 10.07
C PRO A 75 -2.58 -22.35 9.25
N SER A 76 -3.03 -23.56 8.95
CA SER A 76 -2.32 -24.54 8.12
C SER A 76 -2.12 -24.08 6.66
N GLU A 77 -3.03 -23.28 6.11
CA GLU A 77 -2.93 -22.74 4.74
C GLU A 77 -1.90 -21.61 4.64
N ILE A 78 -1.70 -20.89 5.76
CA ILE A 78 -0.71 -19.82 5.89
C ILE A 78 0.68 -20.42 6.14
N THR A 79 0.82 -21.27 7.16
CA THR A 79 2.14 -21.75 7.59
C THR A 79 2.74 -22.77 6.63
N ARG A 80 1.91 -23.65 6.04
CA ARG A 80 2.34 -24.79 5.20
C ARG A 80 3.55 -25.53 5.79
N GLY A 81 3.55 -25.70 7.11
CA GLY A 81 4.73 -26.10 7.88
C GLY A 81 4.64 -25.63 9.34
N PRO A 82 5.77 -25.63 10.07
CA PRO A 82 5.81 -25.18 11.46
C PRO A 82 5.43 -23.69 11.57
N ALA A 83 4.64 -23.36 12.58
CA ALA A 83 4.31 -21.98 12.93
C ALA A 83 5.50 -21.30 13.62
N ALA A 84 5.69 -20.01 13.35
CA ALA A 84 6.71 -19.20 13.99
C ALA A 84 6.45 -19.04 15.49
N GLN A 85 7.52 -18.99 16.28
CA GLN A 85 7.45 -18.59 17.68
C GLN A 85 7.45 -17.06 17.76
N LEU A 86 6.33 -16.51 18.23
CA LEU A 86 6.13 -15.06 18.33
C LEU A 86 6.62 -14.56 19.68
N ALA A 87 7.37 -13.46 19.68
CA ALA A 87 7.82 -12.75 20.85
C ALA A 87 7.31 -11.29 20.83
N PRO A 88 6.93 -10.72 21.98
CA PRO A 88 6.59 -9.30 22.05
C PRO A 88 7.83 -8.44 21.79
N ALA A 89 7.63 -7.29 21.16
CA ALA A 89 8.66 -6.29 20.91
C ALA A 89 8.13 -4.88 21.22
N PRO A 90 9.02 -3.91 21.52
CA PRO A 90 8.61 -2.53 21.76
C PRO A 90 7.79 -1.95 20.61
N GLY A 91 6.79 -1.14 20.95
CA GLY A 91 6.05 -0.34 19.97
C GLY A 91 6.93 0.70 19.26
N GLY A 92 6.41 1.19 18.14
CA GLY A 92 7.08 2.12 17.23
C GLY A 92 7.82 1.43 16.10
N LEU A 93 8.42 2.25 15.25
CA LEU A 93 9.38 1.77 14.25
C LEU A 93 10.73 1.54 14.94
N PRO A 94 11.48 0.47 14.58
CA PRO A 94 12.85 0.30 15.06
C PRO A 94 13.71 1.54 14.75
N ASP A 95 14.54 1.97 15.71
CA ASP A 95 15.28 3.24 15.64
C ASP A 95 15.99 3.52 14.30
N PRO A 96 16.70 2.57 13.66
CA PRO A 96 17.38 2.87 12.41
C PRO A 96 16.40 3.16 11.26
N LEU A 97 15.19 2.60 11.29
CA LEU A 97 14.17 2.83 10.28
C LEU A 97 13.39 4.12 10.58
N GLY A 98 13.02 4.34 11.86
CA GLY A 98 12.27 5.52 12.28
C GLY A 98 13.01 6.83 12.02
N GLN A 99 14.34 6.85 12.11
CA GLN A 99 15.17 8.02 11.81
C GLN A 99 15.41 8.25 10.31
N THR A 100 15.24 7.21 9.49
CA THR A 100 15.51 7.26 8.04
C THR A 100 14.28 7.67 7.24
N LEU A 101 13.07 7.43 7.76
CA LEU A 101 11.84 7.74 7.05
C LEU A 101 11.51 9.23 7.14
N VAL A 102 11.35 9.86 5.98
CA VAL A 102 10.94 11.28 5.88
C VAL A 102 9.52 11.50 6.39
N GLU A 103 8.63 10.54 6.16
CA GLU A 103 7.25 10.56 6.63
C GLU A 103 6.97 9.28 7.42
N ILE A 104 6.59 9.45 8.69
CA ILE A 104 6.28 8.33 9.58
C ILE A 104 4.87 7.83 9.24
N PRO A 105 4.71 6.57 8.79
CA PRO A 105 3.41 6.03 8.50
C PRO A 105 2.56 5.90 9.76
N ARG A 106 1.23 6.02 9.61
CA ARG A 106 0.29 5.72 10.70
C ARG A 106 0.25 4.22 10.93
N LEU A 107 0.76 3.81 12.10
CA LEU A 107 0.78 2.43 12.54
C LEU A 107 -0.54 2.06 13.24
N PRO A 108 -0.97 0.78 13.18
CA PRO A 108 -2.00 0.29 14.10
C PRO A 108 -1.50 0.36 15.54
N LEU A 109 -2.40 0.37 16.53
CA LEU A 109 -2.03 0.34 17.94
C LEU A 109 -1.22 -0.90 18.30
N GLY A 110 -1.63 -2.05 17.79
CA GLY A 110 -1.02 -3.34 18.06
C GLY A 110 -1.77 -4.44 17.33
N TYR A 111 -1.57 -5.68 17.78
CA TYR A 111 -2.07 -6.86 17.07
C TYR A 111 -2.73 -7.83 18.05
N ARG A 112 -3.94 -8.26 17.72
CA ARG A 112 -4.67 -9.27 18.49
C ARG A 112 -4.18 -10.68 18.16
N SER A 113 -3.85 -10.92 16.90
CA SER A 113 -3.39 -12.21 16.41
C SER A 113 -2.42 -12.03 15.26
N LEU A 114 -1.49 -12.97 15.13
CA LEU A 114 -0.60 -13.11 13.99
C LEU A 114 -0.40 -14.61 13.73
N VAL A 115 -0.53 -15.01 12.47
CA VAL A 115 -0.19 -16.32 11.96
C VAL A 115 0.92 -16.14 10.94
N ALA A 116 2.08 -16.71 11.26
CA ALA A 116 3.28 -16.63 10.45
C ALA A 116 3.99 -18.00 10.39
N PRO A 117 4.56 -18.39 9.24
CA PRO A 117 5.41 -19.57 9.11
C PRO A 117 6.78 -19.36 9.80
N ALA A 118 7.33 -20.42 10.40
CA ALA A 118 8.71 -20.45 10.89
C ALA A 118 9.73 -20.69 9.76
N GLU A 119 9.29 -21.31 8.66
CA GLU A 119 10.13 -21.61 7.51
C GLU A 119 9.40 -21.22 6.21
N ILE A 120 10.11 -20.57 5.30
CA ILE A 120 9.57 -20.13 4.02
C ILE A 120 10.53 -20.45 2.88
N SER A 121 9.99 -20.59 1.67
CA SER A 121 10.81 -20.69 0.47
C SER A 121 10.99 -19.32 -0.16
N SER A 122 12.23 -18.99 -0.52
CA SER A 122 12.60 -17.81 -1.32
C SER A 122 11.95 -17.81 -2.71
N LEU A 123 11.56 -18.97 -3.24
CA LEU A 123 11.02 -19.11 -4.60
C LEU A 123 9.49 -18.96 -4.67
N MET A 124 8.80 -18.89 -3.53
CA MET A 124 7.34 -18.84 -3.46
C MET A 124 6.85 -17.58 -2.75
N PRO A 125 5.69 -17.02 -3.13
CA PRO A 125 5.08 -15.94 -2.38
C PRO A 125 4.77 -16.38 -0.95
N VAL A 126 5.14 -15.53 0.01
CA VAL A 126 4.95 -15.79 1.44
C VAL A 126 3.71 -15.06 1.93
N ARG A 127 2.88 -15.75 2.70
CA ARG A 127 1.66 -15.18 3.27
C ARG A 127 1.77 -15.08 4.78
N LEU A 128 1.29 -13.97 5.32
CA LEU A 128 1.14 -13.71 6.75
C LEU A 128 -0.27 -13.21 6.99
N GLN A 129 -0.92 -13.64 8.06
CA GLN A 129 -2.25 -13.16 8.41
C GLN A 129 -2.24 -12.59 9.83
N PHE A 130 -2.80 -11.41 10.01
CA PHE A 130 -2.87 -10.78 11.32
C PHE A 130 -4.13 -9.94 11.49
N THR A 131 -4.55 -9.78 12.73
CA THR A 131 -5.65 -8.88 13.12
C THR A 131 -5.04 -7.65 13.80
N ALA A 132 -5.08 -6.52 13.11
CA ALA A 132 -4.59 -5.24 13.62
C ALA A 132 -5.66 -4.51 14.45
N GLN A 133 -5.24 -3.89 15.56
CA GLN A 133 -6.07 -3.01 16.37
C GLN A 133 -5.84 -1.55 15.97
N ILE A 134 -6.91 -0.82 15.74
CA ILE A 134 -6.88 0.55 15.22
C ILE A 134 -7.44 1.50 16.29
N GLU A 135 -6.85 2.69 16.41
CA GLU A 135 -7.23 3.68 17.42
C GLU A 135 -8.65 4.21 17.19
N THR A 136 -8.97 4.53 15.94
CA THR A 136 -10.26 5.06 15.51
C THR A 136 -10.91 4.18 14.44
N ASP A 137 -12.24 4.17 14.44
CA ASP A 137 -13.07 3.59 13.38
C ASP A 137 -13.08 4.45 12.10
N HIS A 138 -12.44 5.61 12.12
CA HIS A 138 -12.23 6.46 10.95
C HIS A 138 -10.94 6.14 10.19
N GLU A 139 -10.31 5.00 10.43
CA GLU A 139 -9.10 4.57 9.73
C GLU A 139 -9.28 3.20 9.06
N GLN A 140 -8.62 3.04 7.92
CA GLN A 140 -8.57 1.80 7.18
C GLN A 140 -7.18 1.45 6.71
N LEU A 141 -6.96 0.18 6.37
CA LEU A 141 -5.70 -0.24 5.75
C LEU A 141 -5.53 0.48 4.42
N GLY A 142 -4.52 1.35 4.31
CA GLY A 142 -4.10 1.97 3.05
C GLY A 142 -3.06 1.12 2.30
N GLY A 143 -2.41 0.18 3.00
CA GLY A 143 -1.44 -0.74 2.41
C GLY A 143 -0.47 -1.29 3.46
N ALA A 144 0.65 -1.82 2.99
CA ALA A 144 1.76 -2.20 3.85
C ALA A 144 3.09 -1.99 3.11
N GLN A 145 4.15 -1.77 3.87
CA GLN A 145 5.51 -1.65 3.38
C GLN A 145 6.39 -2.64 4.13
N VAL A 146 7.33 -3.27 3.42
CA VAL A 146 8.32 -4.15 4.05
C VAL A 146 9.70 -3.58 3.77
N PHE A 147 10.48 -3.41 4.83
CA PHE A 147 11.85 -2.93 4.77
C PHE A 147 12.78 -4.06 5.15
N VAL A 148 13.71 -4.38 4.27
CA VAL A 148 14.70 -5.43 4.46
C VAL A 148 16.06 -4.80 4.58
N ARG A 149 16.79 -5.12 5.65
CA ARG A 149 18.19 -4.73 5.86
C ARG A 149 18.93 -5.92 6.44
N GLU A 150 19.88 -6.45 5.67
CA GLU A 150 20.61 -7.67 6.02
C GLU A 150 19.64 -8.81 6.36
N ASN A 151 19.66 -9.30 7.61
CA ASN A 151 18.81 -10.35 8.15
C ASN A 151 17.59 -9.80 8.91
N SER A 152 17.34 -8.49 8.86
CA SER A 152 16.22 -7.83 9.54
C SER A 152 15.12 -7.44 8.55
N VAL A 153 13.89 -7.85 8.86
CA VAL A 153 12.71 -7.57 8.05
C VAL A 153 11.69 -6.83 8.90
N VAL A 154 11.38 -5.59 8.56
CA VAL A 154 10.40 -4.77 9.26
C VAL A 154 9.15 -4.62 8.40
N ILE A 155 8.03 -5.15 8.88
CA ILE A 155 6.72 -5.04 8.24
C ILE A 155 5.99 -3.88 8.89
N VAL A 156 5.55 -2.94 8.05
CA VAL A 156 4.90 -1.70 8.44
C VAL A 156 3.54 -1.61 7.75
N PRO A 157 2.46 -2.09 8.38
CA PRO A 157 1.10 -1.85 7.90
C PRO A 157 0.77 -0.37 8.04
N THR A 158 0.24 0.23 6.97
CA THR A 158 -0.04 1.66 6.91
C THR A 158 -1.54 1.90 6.87
N PHE A 159 -2.02 2.72 7.79
CA PHE A 159 -3.42 3.11 7.87
C PHE A 159 -3.65 4.53 7.34
N GLU A 160 -4.80 4.74 6.72
CA GLU A 160 -5.22 6.02 6.18
C GLU A 160 -6.61 6.39 6.70
N PRO A 161 -6.93 7.69 6.80
CA PRO A 161 -8.26 8.12 7.20
C PRO A 161 -9.30 7.70 6.14
N VAL A 162 -10.43 7.20 6.60
CA VAL A 162 -11.59 6.92 5.74
C VAL A 162 -12.22 8.25 5.34
N PRO A 163 -12.44 8.50 4.04
CA PRO A 163 -12.94 9.79 3.57
C PRO A 163 -14.40 10.05 4.01
N GLY A 164 -14.69 11.31 4.37
CA GLY A 164 -16.04 11.77 4.67
C GLY A 164 -16.51 11.45 6.09
N LYS A 165 -17.79 11.09 6.24
CA LYS A 165 -18.42 10.68 7.52
C LYS A 165 -18.50 9.17 7.69
N LEU A 166 -17.72 8.43 6.91
CA LEU A 166 -17.73 6.97 6.92
C LEU A 166 -16.96 6.44 8.13
N GLN A 167 -17.45 5.33 8.67
CA GLN A 167 -16.85 4.61 9.80
C GLN A 167 -16.68 3.14 9.40
N ALA A 168 -15.54 2.57 9.78
CA ALA A 168 -15.33 1.15 9.74
C ALA A 168 -16.25 0.46 10.73
N ARG A 169 -16.74 -0.73 10.37
CA ARG A 169 -17.65 -1.52 11.22
C ARG A 169 -17.02 -1.91 12.56
N THR A 170 -15.69 -2.04 12.59
CA THR A 170 -14.90 -2.50 13.73
C THR A 170 -13.59 -1.72 13.81
N ARG A 171 -13.03 -1.61 15.03
CA ARG A 171 -11.66 -1.12 15.28
C ARG A 171 -10.61 -2.23 15.17
N GLU A 172 -10.98 -3.32 14.54
CA GLU A 172 -10.12 -4.44 14.19
C GLU A 172 -10.15 -4.60 12.68
N SER A 173 -9.00 -4.93 12.09
CA SER A 173 -8.89 -5.23 10.66
C SER A 173 -8.11 -6.53 10.49
N ASP A 174 -8.77 -7.53 9.89
CA ASP A 174 -8.15 -8.76 9.45
C ASP A 174 -7.45 -8.53 8.11
N ILE A 175 -6.15 -8.83 8.08
CA ILE A 175 -5.26 -8.48 6.97
C ILE A 175 -4.50 -9.72 6.54
N LEU A 176 -4.53 -9.99 5.23
CA LEU A 176 -3.61 -10.92 4.58
C LEU A 176 -2.51 -10.13 3.89
N LEU A 177 -1.27 -10.36 4.30
CA LEU A 177 -0.09 -9.80 3.68
C LEU A 177 0.60 -10.85 2.82
N THR A 178 0.90 -10.52 1.58
CA THR A 178 1.65 -11.39 0.66
C THR A 178 2.94 -10.70 0.22
N LEU A 179 4.07 -11.32 0.56
CA LEU A 179 5.39 -10.95 0.04
C LEU A 179 5.61 -11.68 -1.28
N PRO A 180 6.18 -11.02 -2.30
CA PRO A 180 6.49 -11.66 -3.58
C PRO A 180 7.63 -12.68 -3.41
N ALA A 181 7.67 -13.66 -4.32
CA ALA A 181 8.80 -14.57 -4.44
C ALA A 181 10.09 -13.78 -4.75
N GLY A 182 11.22 -14.24 -4.21
CA GLY A 182 12.53 -13.61 -4.36
C GLY A 182 12.73 -12.34 -3.54
N ALA A 183 11.76 -11.94 -2.72
CA ALA A 183 11.87 -10.75 -1.88
C ALA A 183 12.95 -10.83 -0.79
N LEU A 184 13.28 -12.06 -0.37
CA LEU A 184 14.19 -12.34 0.74
C LEU A 184 15.27 -13.31 0.28
N GLN A 185 16.50 -13.05 0.71
CA GLN A 185 17.62 -13.94 0.45
C GLN A 185 17.54 -15.18 1.36
N PRO A 186 18.03 -16.35 0.93
CA PRO A 186 18.14 -17.53 1.79
C PRO A 186 18.96 -17.24 3.04
N GLY A 187 18.52 -17.77 4.18
CA GLY A 187 19.14 -17.54 5.49
C GLY A 187 18.11 -17.31 6.60
N GLU A 188 18.61 -17.06 7.80
CA GLU A 188 17.78 -16.75 8.97
C GLU A 188 17.46 -15.26 9.01
N HIS A 189 16.18 -14.90 9.16
CA HIS A 189 15.71 -13.52 9.20
C HIS A 189 14.89 -13.24 10.45
N ILE A 190 15.07 -12.06 11.03
CA ILE A 190 14.29 -11.55 12.16
C ILE A 190 13.21 -10.63 11.61
N PHE A 191 11.97 -11.08 11.69
CA PHE A 191 10.80 -10.32 11.31
C PHE A 191 10.30 -9.49 12.48
N THR A 192 9.94 -8.24 12.24
CA THR A 192 9.25 -7.37 13.18
C THR A 192 8.02 -6.78 12.50
N LEU A 193 6.84 -7.06 13.04
CA LEU A 193 5.58 -6.43 12.66
C LEU A 193 5.35 -5.22 13.58
N ALA A 194 5.53 -4.02 13.02
CA ALA A 194 5.56 -2.77 13.78
C ALA A 194 4.14 -2.30 14.15
N GLY A 195 3.89 -2.04 15.43
CA GLY A 195 2.68 -1.39 15.93
C GLY A 195 3.03 -0.18 16.79
N ALA A 196 2.13 0.77 16.98
CA ALA A 196 2.40 2.02 17.69
C ALA A 196 2.67 1.78 19.19
N ARG A 197 1.90 0.91 19.84
CA ARG A 197 2.05 0.56 21.27
C ARG A 197 2.87 -0.72 21.44
N ASP A 198 2.52 -1.74 20.67
CA ASP A 198 3.09 -3.07 20.78
C ASP A 198 3.44 -3.62 19.39
N SER A 199 4.65 -4.16 19.27
CA SER A 199 5.12 -4.84 18.06
C SER A 199 5.25 -6.34 18.32
N ILE A 200 5.27 -7.15 17.26
CA ILE A 200 5.54 -8.58 17.37
C ILE A 200 6.81 -8.90 16.58
N ARG A 201 7.69 -9.69 17.16
CA ARG A 201 8.94 -10.14 16.54
C ARG A 201 8.99 -11.67 16.49
N TRP A 202 9.54 -12.22 15.42
CA TRP A 202 9.78 -13.65 15.28
C TRP A 202 10.93 -13.93 14.33
N THR A 203 11.48 -15.14 14.41
CA THR A 203 12.53 -15.61 13.51
C THR A 203 11.93 -16.49 12.43
N VAL A 204 12.43 -16.35 11.19
CA VAL A 204 12.03 -17.15 10.04
C VAL A 204 13.26 -17.65 9.30
N LEU A 205 13.28 -18.94 8.97
CA LEU A 205 14.28 -19.52 8.07
C LEU A 205 13.80 -19.46 6.62
N VAL A 206 14.54 -18.76 5.76
CA VAL A 206 14.31 -18.70 4.32
C VAL A 206 15.19 -19.73 3.62
N ARG A 207 14.57 -20.63 2.84
CA ARG A 207 15.24 -21.67 2.05
C ARG A 207 15.21 -21.39 0.55
#